data_AF-A0A973DYQ7-F1
#
_entry.id   AF-A0A973DYQ7-F1
#
_cell.length_a   1.000
_cell.length_b   1.000
_cell.length_c   1.000
_cell.angle_alpha   90.00
_cell.angle_beta   90.00
_cell.angle_gamma   90.00
#
_symmetry.space_group_name_H-M   'P 1'
#
loop_
_entity.id
_entity.type
_entity.pdbx_description
1 polymer ?
#
loop_
_entity_poly.entity_id
_entity_poly.type
_entity_poly.pdbx_seq_one_letter_code
_entity_poly.pdbx_strand_id
1 'polypeptide(L)'
;LRLGIFAGSELFTGHTMYMTHGVLTGRTGLRDLMACWAASWGGNLIGAGGLALLFVYGGGGLILGGEESLLYKVAAKKMNGSGLSLFLNGILCNWLVCLALWMSARAKDDVAKVALVWFCLYAFIAAGFEHSIANMTVFSVALLSDHPDTISLAWALRNLAYVTAGNAVAGAGIMGLGYWLAAGRPRAASPAIQPKTTSSV
;
A
#
# COMPACT_ATOMS: atom_id res chain seq x y z
N LEU A 1 4.24 -7.31 3.13
CA LEU A 1 3.50 -6.65 4.23
C LEU A 1 4.15 -6.86 5.60
N ARG A 2 4.33 -8.10 6.10
CA ARG A 2 4.96 -8.32 7.42
C ARG A 2 6.44 -7.96 7.51
N LEU A 3 7.23 -8.20 6.46
CA LEU A 3 8.62 -7.72 6.37
C LEU A 3 8.71 -6.20 6.56
N GLY A 4 7.77 -5.45 5.98
CA GLY A 4 7.77 -4.01 6.14
C GLY A 4 7.32 -3.51 7.50
N ILE A 5 6.35 -4.18 8.13
CA ILE A 5 5.88 -3.82 9.48
C ILE A 5 6.95 -4.09 10.54
N PHE A 6 7.70 -5.20 10.43
CA PHE A 6 8.75 -5.55 11.40
C PHE A 6 10.12 -4.92 11.08
N ALA A 7 10.45 -4.70 9.81
CA ALA A 7 11.69 -4.01 9.41
C ALA A 7 11.56 -2.48 9.44
N GLY A 8 10.39 -1.93 9.80
CA GLY A 8 10.13 -0.49 9.78
C GLY A 8 10.13 0.12 8.39
N SER A 9 9.85 -0.67 7.34
CA SER A 9 9.83 -0.17 5.97
C SER A 9 8.50 0.53 5.68
N GLU A 10 8.57 1.72 5.11
CA GLU A 10 7.41 2.51 4.76
C GLU A 10 6.69 1.99 3.50
N LEU A 11 5.37 1.83 3.59
CA LEU A 11 4.54 1.31 2.51
C LEU A 11 3.38 2.25 2.20
N PHE A 12 3.32 2.74 0.95
CA PHE A 12 2.29 3.68 0.48
C PHE A 12 0.86 3.24 0.84
N THR A 13 0.52 1.97 0.59
CA THR A 13 -0.85 1.46 0.81
C THR A 13 -1.27 1.53 2.28
N GLY A 14 -0.35 1.35 3.23
CA GLY A 14 -0.63 1.59 4.65
C GLY A 14 -0.72 3.07 5.01
N HIS A 15 0.14 3.90 4.43
CA HIS A 15 0.12 5.35 4.64
C HIS A 15 -1.15 6.05 4.19
N THR A 16 -1.82 5.51 3.16
CA THR A 16 -3.12 6.06 2.75
C THR A 16 -4.15 6.04 3.89
N MET A 17 -4.12 5.07 4.80
CA MET A 17 -4.97 5.04 6.00
C MET A 17 -4.39 5.89 7.13
N TYR A 18 -3.14 5.63 7.54
CA TYR A 18 -2.57 6.24 8.75
C TYR A 18 -2.36 7.75 8.63
N MET A 19 -1.87 8.25 7.49
CA MET A 19 -1.69 9.69 7.29
C MET A 19 -3.03 10.41 7.19
N THR A 20 -4.03 9.80 6.56
CA THR A 20 -5.39 10.36 6.52
C THR A 20 -5.98 10.47 7.92
N HIS A 21 -5.81 9.44 8.75
CA HIS A 21 -6.24 9.49 10.15
C HIS A 21 -5.48 10.58 10.94
N GLY A 22 -4.19 10.78 10.68
CA GLY A 22 -3.40 11.87 11.23
C GLY A 22 -3.93 13.26 10.88
N VAL A 23 -4.33 13.48 9.63
CA VAL A 23 -4.95 14.72 9.17
C VAL A 23 -6.31 14.94 9.83
N LEU A 24 -7.17 13.91 9.85
CA LEU A 24 -8.51 13.99 10.46
C LEU A 24 -8.48 14.21 11.98
N THR A 25 -7.40 13.82 12.64
CA THR A 25 -7.18 14.05 14.09
C THR A 25 -6.40 15.34 14.38
N GLY A 26 -6.01 16.11 13.36
CA GLY A 26 -5.26 17.36 13.49
C GLY A 26 -3.80 17.18 13.90
N ARG A 27 -3.23 15.98 13.78
CA ARG A 27 -1.83 15.69 14.12
C ARG A 27 -0.86 16.02 12.99
N THR A 28 -1.33 16.00 11.75
CA THR A 28 -0.54 16.28 10.54
C THR A 28 -1.33 17.17 9.58
N GLY A 29 -0.64 17.86 8.67
CA GLY A 29 -1.27 18.66 7.62
C GLY A 29 -1.53 17.87 6.33
N LEU A 30 -2.40 18.41 5.47
CA LEU A 30 -2.63 17.84 4.13
C LEU A 30 -1.34 17.84 3.28
N ARG A 31 -0.47 18.84 3.48
CA ARG A 31 0.86 18.89 2.84
C ARG A 31 1.73 17.70 3.24
N ASP A 32 1.76 17.35 4.53
CA ASP A 32 2.55 16.24 5.04
C ASP A 32 2.01 14.90 4.51
N LEU A 33 0.68 14.78 4.41
CA LEU A 33 0.03 13.63 3.80
C LEU A 33 0.46 13.45 2.34
N MET A 34 0.35 14.50 1.52
CA MET A 34 0.72 14.43 0.10
C MET A 34 2.21 14.17 -0.10
N ALA A 35 3.07 14.80 0.71
CA ALA A 35 4.51 14.57 0.69
C ALA A 35 4.85 13.12 1.07
N CYS A 36 4.23 12.58 2.12
CA CYS A 36 4.40 11.20 2.55
C CYS A 36 3.92 10.21 1.48
N TRP A 37 2.79 10.47 0.85
CA TRP A 37 2.26 9.63 -0.23
C TRP A 37 3.20 9.62 -1.44
N ALA A 38 3.66 10.78 -1.88
CA ALA A 38 4.61 10.88 -2.99
C ALA A 38 5.95 10.21 -2.67
N ALA A 39 6.51 10.47 -1.50
CA ALA A 39 7.78 9.89 -1.07
C ALA A 39 7.70 8.37 -0.91
N SER A 40 6.65 7.86 -0.26
CA SER A 40 6.48 6.42 -0.08
C SER A 40 6.19 5.69 -1.38
N TRP A 41 5.32 6.23 -2.25
CA TRP A 41 5.04 5.63 -3.56
C TRP A 41 6.30 5.62 -4.44
N GLY A 42 7.04 6.73 -4.50
CA GLY A 42 8.28 6.84 -5.26
C GLY A 42 9.38 5.92 -4.71
N GLY A 43 9.58 5.91 -3.40
CA GLY A 43 10.52 5.01 -2.73
C GLY A 43 10.18 3.53 -2.93
N ASN A 44 8.89 3.17 -2.89
CA ASN A 44 8.44 1.82 -3.19
C ASN A 44 8.70 1.44 -4.66
N LEU A 45 8.52 2.35 -5.62
CA LEU A 45 8.84 2.12 -7.02
C LEU A 45 10.35 1.92 -7.24
N ILE A 46 11.19 2.77 -6.62
CA ILE A 46 12.65 2.63 -6.67
C ILE A 46 13.08 1.28 -6.09
N GLY A 47 12.54 0.90 -4.93
CA GLY A 47 12.84 -0.39 -4.30
C GLY A 47 12.39 -1.57 -5.16
N ALA A 48 11.20 -1.50 -5.77
CA ALA A 48 10.69 -2.53 -6.66
C ALA A 48 11.55 -2.67 -7.93
N GLY A 49 11.97 -1.55 -8.52
CA GLY A 49 12.89 -1.54 -9.67
C GLY A 49 14.28 -2.08 -9.32
N GLY A 50 14.85 -1.65 -8.19
CA GLY A 50 16.14 -2.15 -7.71
C GLY A 50 16.13 -3.65 -7.43
N LEU A 51 15.06 -4.16 -6.79
CA LEU A 51 14.88 -5.59 -6.58
C LEU A 51 14.75 -6.35 -7.91
N ALA A 52 13.99 -5.80 -8.87
CA ALA A 52 13.83 -6.41 -10.18
C ALA A 52 15.15 -6.47 -10.95
N LEU A 53 15.97 -5.41 -10.89
CA LEU A 53 17.32 -5.39 -11.48
C LEU A 53 18.18 -6.50 -10.87
N LEU A 54 18.28 -6.58 -9.55
CA LEU A 54 19.06 -7.62 -8.87
C LEU A 54 18.58 -9.03 -9.25
N PHE A 55 17.26 -9.22 -9.34
CA PHE A 55 16.67 -10.50 -9.68
C PHE A 55 16.97 -10.90 -11.14
N VAL A 56 16.78 -10.00 -12.10
CA VAL A 56 16.98 -10.28 -13.53
C VAL A 56 18.46 -10.48 -13.84
N TYR A 57 19.33 -9.55 -13.43
CA TYR A 57 20.78 -9.65 -13.66
C TYR A 57 21.44 -10.77 -12.83
N GLY A 58 20.84 -11.17 -11.71
CA GLY A 58 21.24 -12.36 -10.96
C GLY A 58 20.87 -13.69 -11.64
N GLY A 59 20.30 -13.65 -12.85
CA GLY A 59 19.89 -14.83 -13.62
C GLY A 59 18.46 -15.32 -13.34
N GLY A 60 17.72 -14.67 -12.44
CA GLY A 60 16.34 -15.01 -12.12
C GLY A 60 15.36 -14.78 -13.28
N GLY A 61 15.66 -13.83 -14.18
CA GLY A 61 14.88 -13.60 -15.40
C GLY A 61 14.90 -14.80 -16.35
N LEU A 62 16.03 -15.51 -16.43
CA LEU A 62 16.19 -16.74 -17.23
C LEU A 62 15.41 -17.92 -16.65
N ILE A 63 15.23 -17.96 -15.32
CA ILE A 63 14.48 -19.02 -14.61
C ILE A 63 12.98 -18.92 -14.88
N LEU A 64 12.47 -17.73 -15.17
CA LEU A 64 11.04 -17.53 -15.41
C LEU A 64 10.58 -18.06 -16.78
N GLY A 65 11.49 -18.50 -17.67
CA GLY A 65 11.17 -19.16 -18.94
C GLY A 65 10.70 -18.17 -20.03
N GLY A 66 10.72 -18.63 -21.28
CA GLY A 66 10.37 -17.84 -22.48
C GLY A 66 8.95 -17.25 -22.46
N GLU A 67 8.47 -16.72 -23.59
CA GLU A 67 7.22 -15.94 -23.72
C GLU A 67 5.98 -16.55 -23.03
N GLU A 68 5.93 -17.87 -22.85
CA GLU A 68 4.89 -18.63 -22.14
C GLU A 68 4.91 -18.54 -20.60
N SER A 69 5.85 -17.78 -20.01
CA SER A 69 6.04 -17.69 -18.56
C SER A 69 4.77 -17.25 -17.82
N LEU A 70 4.59 -17.77 -16.61
CA LEU A 70 3.53 -17.32 -15.71
C LEU A 70 3.64 -15.82 -15.43
N LEU A 71 4.87 -15.29 -15.37
CA LEU A 71 5.10 -13.86 -15.16
C LEU A 71 4.46 -13.03 -16.27
N TYR A 72 4.74 -13.34 -17.54
CA TYR A 72 4.19 -12.58 -18.66
C TYR A 72 2.68 -12.71 -18.77
N LYS A 73 2.13 -13.91 -18.53
CA LYS A 73 0.67 -14.11 -18.50
C LYS A 73 -0.01 -13.24 -17.44
N VAL A 74 0.56 -13.19 -16.23
CA VAL A 74 0.03 -12.36 -15.14
C VAL A 74 0.21 -10.88 -15.44
N ALA A 75 1.40 -10.46 -15.89
CA ALA A 75 1.70 -9.07 -16.19
C ALA A 75 0.80 -8.54 -17.32
N ALA A 76 0.68 -9.27 -18.44
CA ALA A 76 -0.17 -8.91 -19.57
C ALA A 76 -1.65 -8.82 -19.16
N LYS A 77 -2.16 -9.79 -18.38
CA LYS A 77 -3.54 -9.76 -17.86
C LYS A 77 -3.81 -8.49 -17.04
N LYS A 78 -2.88 -8.11 -16.17
CA LYS A 78 -3.01 -6.92 -15.32
C LYS A 78 -2.92 -5.63 -16.14
N MET A 79 -1.94 -5.53 -17.04
CA MET A 79 -1.71 -4.37 -17.90
C MET A 79 -2.91 -4.06 -18.83
N ASN A 80 -3.54 -5.11 -19.35
CA ASN A 80 -4.64 -5.01 -20.32
C ASN A 80 -6.04 -5.01 -19.66
N GLY A 81 -6.13 -4.97 -18.33
CA GLY A 81 -7.40 -4.87 -17.62
C GLY A 81 -8.19 -3.59 -17.97
N SER A 82 -9.51 -3.65 -17.86
CA SER A 82 -10.36 -2.46 -18.00
C SER A 82 -10.12 -1.49 -16.83
N GLY A 83 -10.10 -0.18 -17.10
CA GLY A 83 -9.74 0.82 -16.08
C GLY A 83 -10.64 0.78 -14.86
N LEU A 84 -11.95 0.60 -15.07
CA LEU A 84 -12.93 0.45 -13.99
C LEU A 84 -12.67 -0.80 -13.16
N SER A 85 -12.40 -1.95 -13.79
CA SER A 85 -12.10 -3.19 -13.08
C SER A 85 -10.84 -3.04 -12.22
N LEU A 86 -9.78 -2.46 -12.78
CA LEU A 86 -8.53 -2.20 -12.06
C LEU A 86 -8.73 -1.28 -10.85
N PHE A 87 -9.51 -0.22 -11.03
CA PHE A 87 -9.83 0.72 -9.96
C PHE A 87 -10.62 0.06 -8.82
N LEU A 88 -11.70 -0.68 -9.14
CA LEU A 88 -12.52 -1.38 -8.14
C LEU A 88 -11.74 -2.49 -7.42
N ASN A 89 -10.94 -3.27 -8.16
CA ASN A 89 -10.05 -4.27 -7.57
C ASN A 89 -8.99 -3.62 -6.67
N GLY A 90 -8.53 -2.41 -7.01
CA GLY A 90 -7.65 -1.60 -6.16
C GLY A 90 -8.32 -1.20 -4.84
N ILE A 91 -9.59 -0.80 -4.88
CA ILE A 91 -10.35 -0.46 -3.66
C ILE A 91 -10.44 -1.68 -2.75
N LEU A 92 -10.91 -2.81 -3.27
CA LEU A 92 -11.09 -4.04 -2.50
C LEU A 92 -9.77 -4.56 -1.92
N CYS A 93 -8.68 -4.49 -2.70
CA CYS A 93 -7.35 -4.85 -2.22
C CYS A 93 -6.95 -4.03 -1.00
N ASN A 94 -6.97 -2.70 -1.12
CA ASN A 94 -6.43 -1.87 -0.06
C ASN A 94 -7.34 -1.75 1.15
N TRP A 95 -8.65 -2.03 1.00
CA TRP A 95 -9.53 -2.25 2.15
C TRP A 95 -8.99 -3.40 3.00
N LEU A 96 -8.76 -4.59 2.41
CA LEU A 96 -8.25 -5.75 3.14
C LEU A 96 -6.85 -5.51 3.72
N VAL A 97 -5.97 -4.81 3.00
CA VAL A 97 -4.63 -4.47 3.51
C VAL A 97 -4.71 -3.55 4.71
N CYS A 98 -5.47 -2.46 4.63
CA CYS A 98 -5.66 -1.55 5.75
C CYS A 98 -6.34 -2.23 6.95
N LEU A 99 -7.28 -3.15 6.69
CA LEU A 99 -7.96 -3.91 7.74
C LEU A 99 -6.97 -4.84 8.45
N ALA A 100 -6.09 -5.50 7.69
CA ALA A 100 -5.02 -6.32 8.25
C ALA A 100 -4.07 -5.50 9.14
N LEU A 101 -3.66 -4.32 8.67
CA LEU A 101 -2.82 -3.39 9.44
C LEU A 101 -3.49 -2.95 10.73
N TRP A 102 -4.77 -2.57 10.65
CA TRP A 102 -5.54 -2.13 11.80
C TRP A 102 -5.73 -3.25 12.84
N MET A 103 -6.11 -4.44 12.42
CA MET A 103 -6.29 -5.59 13.32
C MET A 103 -4.94 -6.01 13.94
N SER A 104 -3.88 -6.04 13.14
CA SER A 104 -2.52 -6.35 13.62
C SER A 104 -2.01 -5.34 14.65
N ALA A 105 -2.34 -4.04 14.50
CA ALA A 105 -1.96 -3.03 15.49
C ALA A 105 -2.66 -3.19 16.85
N ARG A 106 -3.79 -3.91 16.88
CA ARG A 106 -4.59 -4.15 18.11
C ARG A 106 -4.37 -5.53 18.72
N ALA A 107 -3.78 -6.46 17.98
CA ALA A 107 -3.43 -7.77 18.48
C ALA A 107 -2.22 -7.66 19.43
N LYS A 108 -2.28 -8.36 20.56
CA LYS A 108 -1.19 -8.40 21.56
C LYS A 108 -0.16 -9.49 21.24
N ASP A 109 -0.61 -10.58 20.64
CA ASP A 109 0.19 -11.75 20.31
C ASP A 109 0.73 -11.68 18.88
N ASP A 110 2.01 -12.01 18.71
CA ASP A 110 2.67 -11.92 17.40
C ASP A 110 2.20 -13.02 16.43
N VAL A 111 1.80 -14.20 16.95
CA VAL A 111 1.21 -15.29 16.14
C VAL A 111 -0.16 -14.89 15.60
N ALA A 112 -0.93 -14.10 16.34
CA ALA A 112 -2.18 -13.51 15.87
C ALA A 112 -1.94 -12.44 14.79
N LYS A 113 -0.94 -11.55 14.95
CA LYS A 113 -0.59 -10.50 13.98
C LYS A 113 -0.18 -11.05 12.62
N VAL A 114 0.88 -11.87 12.61
CA VAL A 114 0.73 -13.27 12.25
C VAL A 114 -0.39 -13.67 11.28
N ALA A 115 -1.20 -14.61 11.73
CA ALA A 115 -2.38 -15.11 11.06
C ALA A 115 -3.22 -14.02 10.37
N LEU A 116 -3.53 -12.90 11.02
CA LEU A 116 -4.38 -11.83 10.47
C LEU A 116 -3.83 -11.26 9.16
N VAL A 117 -2.54 -10.92 9.13
CA VAL A 117 -1.87 -10.45 7.91
C VAL A 117 -1.85 -11.54 6.85
N TRP A 118 -1.63 -12.80 7.23
CA TRP A 118 -1.58 -13.90 6.28
C TRP A 118 -2.94 -14.13 5.61
N PHE A 119 -4.03 -14.21 6.38
CA PHE A 119 -5.36 -14.43 5.85
C PHE A 119 -5.84 -13.28 4.96
N CYS A 120 -5.56 -12.03 5.32
CA CYS A 120 -5.93 -10.89 4.47
C CYS A 120 -5.12 -10.87 3.17
N LEU A 121 -3.82 -11.19 3.23
CA LEU A 121 -2.99 -11.32 2.03
C LEU A 121 -3.49 -12.44 1.12
N TYR A 122 -3.74 -13.61 1.70
CA TYR A 122 -4.29 -14.75 0.98
C TYR A 122 -5.61 -14.39 0.30
N ALA A 123 -6.54 -13.75 1.02
CA ALA A 123 -7.85 -13.38 0.49
C ALA A 123 -7.76 -12.47 -0.74
N PHE A 124 -6.97 -11.39 -0.69
CA PHE A 124 -6.89 -10.48 -1.85
C PHE A 124 -6.14 -11.10 -3.03
N ILE A 125 -5.12 -11.93 -2.77
CA ILE A 125 -4.37 -12.64 -3.82
C ILE A 125 -5.27 -13.68 -4.49
N ALA A 126 -5.98 -14.50 -3.70
CA ALA A 126 -6.88 -15.53 -4.18
C ALA A 126 -8.07 -14.93 -4.96
N ALA A 127 -8.60 -13.78 -4.50
CA ALA A 127 -9.64 -13.05 -5.20
C ALA A 127 -9.16 -12.31 -6.47
N GLY A 128 -7.83 -12.23 -6.69
CA GLY A 128 -7.26 -11.55 -7.86
C GLY A 128 -7.35 -10.02 -7.79
N PHE A 129 -7.40 -9.43 -6.59
CA PHE A 129 -7.41 -7.98 -6.42
C PHE A 129 -6.06 -7.34 -6.76
N GLU A 130 -6.07 -6.02 -6.94
CA GLU A 130 -4.93 -5.29 -7.48
C GLU A 130 -4.23 -4.45 -6.41
N HIS A 131 -2.93 -4.70 -6.20
CA HIS A 131 -2.11 -3.96 -5.23
C HIS A 131 -1.01 -3.18 -5.96
N SER A 132 -1.04 -1.86 -5.89
CA SER A 132 -0.15 -1.01 -6.71
C SER A 132 1.33 -1.35 -6.50
N ILE A 133 1.75 -1.53 -5.24
CA ILE A 133 3.17 -1.80 -4.93
C ILE A 133 3.61 -3.21 -5.34
N ALA A 134 2.70 -4.18 -5.34
CA ALA A 134 3.04 -5.53 -5.79
C ALA A 134 3.17 -5.54 -7.32
N ASN A 135 2.27 -4.81 -7.99
CA ASN A 135 2.30 -4.62 -9.43
C ASN A 135 3.60 -3.92 -9.88
N MET A 136 4.15 -2.98 -9.11
CA MET A 136 5.46 -2.38 -9.41
C MET A 136 6.55 -3.44 -9.59
N THR A 137 6.67 -4.41 -8.68
CA THR A 137 7.68 -5.47 -8.80
C THR A 137 7.39 -6.38 -9.99
N VAL A 138 6.14 -6.83 -10.16
CA VAL A 138 5.75 -7.71 -11.28
C VAL A 138 6.05 -7.05 -12.62
N PHE A 139 5.69 -5.77 -12.78
CA PHE A 139 5.90 -5.04 -14.02
C PHE A 139 7.37 -4.71 -14.24
N SER A 140 8.13 -4.34 -13.21
CA SER A 140 9.56 -4.10 -13.33
C SER A 140 10.32 -5.35 -13.76
N VAL A 141 10.01 -6.53 -13.19
CA VAL A 141 10.65 -7.78 -13.63
C VAL A 141 10.25 -8.12 -15.06
N ALA A 142 8.98 -7.97 -15.41
CA ALA A 142 8.50 -8.25 -16.77
C ALA A 142 9.13 -7.31 -17.82
N LEU A 143 9.23 -6.01 -17.53
CA LEU A 143 9.79 -5.00 -18.44
C LEU A 143 11.32 -5.08 -18.57
N LEU A 144 12.02 -5.60 -17.56
CA LEU A 144 13.49 -5.76 -17.59
C LEU A 144 13.92 -7.10 -18.21
N SER A 145 13.00 -8.04 -18.35
CA SER A 145 13.24 -9.34 -18.98
C SER A 145 12.93 -9.29 -20.48
N ASP A 146 13.35 -10.31 -21.23
CA ASP A 146 13.06 -10.43 -22.66
C ASP A 146 11.56 -10.75 -22.86
N HIS A 147 10.76 -9.71 -23.11
CA HIS A 147 9.30 -9.75 -22.99
C HIS A 147 8.58 -9.59 -24.33
N PRO A 148 7.40 -10.22 -24.50
CA PRO A 148 6.60 -10.06 -25.71
C PRO A 148 5.96 -8.66 -25.80
N ASP A 149 5.46 -8.29 -27.00
CA ASP A 149 4.80 -7.00 -27.28
C ASP A 149 3.55 -6.73 -26.42
N THR A 150 2.99 -7.77 -25.80
CA THR A 150 1.85 -7.64 -24.87
C THR A 150 2.22 -6.94 -23.56
N ILE A 151 3.51 -6.80 -23.27
CA ILE A 151 4.06 -6.08 -22.13
C ILE A 151 4.57 -4.72 -22.62
N SER A 152 4.04 -3.64 -22.03
CA SER A 152 4.52 -2.30 -22.36
C SER A 152 4.46 -1.36 -21.17
N LEU A 153 5.43 -0.44 -21.12
CA LEU A 153 5.54 0.56 -20.07
C LEU A 153 4.28 1.44 -20.00
N ALA A 154 3.67 1.77 -21.13
CA ALA A 154 2.45 2.58 -21.17
C ALA A 154 1.27 1.86 -20.47
N TRP A 155 1.11 0.55 -20.72
CA TRP A 155 0.07 -0.25 -20.07
C TRP A 155 0.35 -0.49 -18.59
N ALA A 156 1.63 -0.66 -18.22
CA ALA A 156 2.06 -0.74 -16.83
C ALA A 156 1.71 0.54 -16.06
N LEU A 157 2.05 1.72 -16.60
CA LEU A 157 1.74 3.02 -16.00
C LEU A 157 0.22 3.26 -15.90
N ARG A 158 -0.54 2.90 -16.94
CA ARG A 158 -2.01 2.95 -16.90
C ARG A 158 -2.57 2.08 -15.78
N ASN A 159 -2.10 0.85 -15.64
CA ASN A 159 -2.52 -0.03 -14.55
C ASN A 159 -2.19 0.58 -13.19
N LEU A 160 -0.94 1.00 -12.99
CA LEU A 160 -0.49 1.60 -11.73
C LEU A 160 -1.33 2.83 -11.36
N ALA A 161 -1.68 3.69 -12.33
CA ALA A 161 -2.53 4.85 -12.08
C ALA A 161 -3.92 4.46 -11.53
N TYR A 162 -4.65 3.55 -12.20
CA TYR A 162 -5.97 3.12 -11.76
C TYR A 162 -5.92 2.39 -10.41
N VAL A 163 -4.94 1.49 -10.23
CA VAL A 163 -4.81 0.70 -9.01
C VAL A 163 -4.37 1.56 -7.83
N THR A 164 -3.43 2.49 -8.03
CA THR A 164 -3.03 3.46 -6.99
C THR A 164 -4.18 4.37 -6.59
N ALA A 165 -4.97 4.86 -7.55
CA ALA A 165 -6.16 5.64 -7.23
C ALA A 165 -7.17 4.83 -6.40
N GLY A 166 -7.45 3.58 -6.80
CA GLY A 166 -8.34 2.69 -6.05
C GLY A 166 -7.82 2.39 -4.65
N ASN A 167 -6.52 2.08 -4.53
CA ASN A 167 -5.89 1.85 -3.24
C ASN A 167 -6.00 3.10 -2.33
N ALA A 168 -5.72 4.31 -2.86
CA ALA A 168 -5.82 5.55 -2.11
C ALA A 168 -7.26 5.83 -1.63
N VAL A 169 -8.27 5.60 -2.48
CA VAL A 169 -9.69 5.76 -2.13
C VAL A 169 -10.08 4.84 -0.96
N ALA A 170 -9.71 3.57 -1.00
CA ALA A 170 -10.02 2.66 0.10
C ALA A 170 -9.28 3.03 1.40
N GLY A 171 -7.98 3.35 1.30
CA GLY A 171 -7.19 3.68 2.48
C GLY A 171 -7.65 4.98 3.16
N ALA A 172 -7.84 6.05 2.39
CA ALA A 172 -8.25 7.35 2.93
C ALA A 172 -9.76 7.42 3.23
N GLY A 173 -10.59 7.06 2.24
CA GLY A 173 -12.03 7.27 2.27
C GLY A 173 -12.81 6.20 3.01
N ILE A 174 -12.43 4.92 2.89
CA ILE A 174 -13.14 3.83 3.59
C ILE A 174 -12.54 3.65 4.98
N MET A 175 -11.22 3.47 5.06
CA MET A 175 -10.57 3.04 6.30
C MET A 175 -10.20 4.23 7.18
N GLY A 176 -9.47 5.21 6.66
CA GLY A 176 -9.05 6.41 7.40
C GLY A 176 -10.24 7.20 7.95
N LEU A 177 -11.20 7.54 7.08
CA LEU A 177 -12.42 8.25 7.47
C LEU A 177 -13.38 7.36 8.27
N GLY A 178 -13.62 6.12 7.84
CA GLY A 178 -14.53 5.20 8.55
C GLY A 178 -14.12 4.94 9.98
N TYR A 179 -12.82 4.72 10.24
CA TYR A 179 -12.33 4.56 11.61
C TYR A 179 -12.34 5.84 12.42
N TRP A 180 -12.10 7.00 11.80
CA TRP A 180 -12.23 8.28 12.49
C TRP A 180 -13.69 8.54 12.93
N LEU A 181 -14.66 8.25 12.06
CA LEU A 181 -16.08 8.35 12.40
C LEU A 181 -16.46 7.38 13.53
N ALA A 182 -15.99 6.13 13.47
CA ALA A 182 -16.27 5.11 14.49
C ALA A 182 -15.62 5.42 15.85
N ALA A 183 -14.46 6.08 15.87
CA ALA A 183 -13.75 6.42 17.11
C ALA A 183 -14.37 7.60 17.88
N GLY A 184 -15.27 8.37 17.26
CA GLY A 184 -15.79 9.62 17.82
C GLY A 184 -14.76 10.76 17.80
N ARG A 185 -15.22 12.01 17.65
CA ARG A 185 -14.33 13.19 17.60
C ARG A 185 -13.37 13.20 18.81
N PRO A 186 -12.07 13.48 18.62
CA PRO A 186 -11.17 13.69 19.74
C PRO A 186 -11.76 14.77 20.65
N ARG A 187 -11.98 14.43 21.93
CA ARG A 187 -12.34 15.42 22.94
C ARG A 187 -11.19 16.43 22.95
N ALA A 188 -11.48 17.69 22.61
CA ALA A 188 -10.48 18.75 22.59
C ALA A 188 -9.65 18.67 23.87
N ALA A 189 -8.32 18.69 23.73
CA ALA A 189 -7.42 18.63 24.87
C ALA A 189 -7.85 19.72 25.86
N SER A 190 -8.16 19.32 27.09
CA SER A 190 -8.55 20.25 28.15
C SER A 190 -7.42 21.28 28.31
N PRO A 191 -7.71 22.59 28.38
CA PRO A 191 -6.68 23.60 28.55
C PRO A 191 -5.81 23.22 29.76
N ALA A 192 -4.49 23.25 29.58
CA ALA A 192 -3.55 22.97 30.66
C ALA A 192 -3.85 23.90 31.84
N ILE A 193 -4.05 23.31 33.02
CA ILE A 193 -4.22 24.05 34.27
C ILE A 193 -2.90 24.80 34.50
N GLN A 194 -2.92 26.12 34.36
CA GLN A 194 -1.77 26.95 34.68
C GLN A 194 -1.44 26.79 36.17
N PRO A 195 -0.17 26.53 36.55
CA PRO A 195 0.21 26.47 37.96
C PRO A 195 -0.04 27.82 38.61
N LYS A 196 -0.82 27.83 39.70
CA LYS A 196 -1.03 29.01 40.53
C LYS A 196 0.34 29.49 41.04
N THR A 197 0.77 30.66 40.60
CA THR A 197 1.91 31.37 41.19
C THR A 197 1.54 31.73 42.62
N THR A 198 2.09 31.00 43.60
CA THR A 198 2.08 31.40 45.00
C THR A 198 3.05 32.58 45.14
N SER A 199 2.52 33.80 45.22
CA SER A 199 3.27 34.95 45.71
C SER A 199 3.47 34.79 47.23
N SER A 200 4.68 34.45 47.65
CA SER A 200 5.08 34.57 49.05
C SER A 200 5.37 36.04 49.36
N VAL A 201 4.59 36.58 50.29
CA VAL A 201 4.86 37.81 51.05
C VAL A 201 6.02 37.58 52.00
#